data_AF-A0A2V9HRF6-F1
#
_entry.id   AF-A0A2V9HRF6-F1
#
_cell.length_a   1.000
_cell.length_b   1.000
_cell.length_c   1.000
_cell.angle_alpha   90.00
_cell.angle_beta   90.00
_cell.angle_gamma   90.00
#
_symmetry.space_group_name_H-M   'P 1'
#
loop_
_entity.id
_entity.type
_entity.pdbx_description
1 polymer ?
#
loop_
_entity_poly.entity_id
_entity_poly.type
_entity_poly.pdbx_seq_one_letter_code
_entity_poly.pdbx_strand_id
1 'polypeptide(L)'
;MELVPGAIAEVRERGVVTDDGVERPVDVLIYGTGFRATEPFIGVRVVGKGGVEIHDAWRKRMTAYLGVTVTGFHNFFILLGPNTGLGHNSVVLMIEAQVRYTIKCLKLMHCRRRRIMEVRPETQQSFVDEIYRRMSGTVWQSGGCHSWYQDHQTGEITTLWPGSVVAYFRRTRSVSASDYELTI
;
A
#
# COMPACT_ATOMS: atom_id res chain seq x y z
N MET A 1 -22.30 30.28 -0.19
CA MET A 1 -21.29 29.26 0.11
C MET A 1 -20.79 29.54 1.51
N GLU A 2 -20.94 28.59 2.41
CA GLU A 2 -20.59 28.71 3.83
C GLU A 2 -19.56 27.63 4.16
N LEU A 3 -18.53 27.98 4.93
CA LEU A 3 -17.59 27.04 5.54
C LEU A 3 -17.98 26.85 7.00
N VAL A 4 -18.19 25.60 7.41
CA VAL A 4 -18.55 25.25 8.79
C VAL A 4 -17.37 24.47 9.41
N PRO A 5 -16.54 25.08 10.28
CA PRO A 5 -15.34 24.46 10.82
C PRO A 5 -15.57 23.59 12.09
N GLY A 6 -16.82 23.24 12.43
CA GLY A 6 -17.18 22.45 13.62
C GLY A 6 -17.33 20.95 13.34
N ALA A 7 -17.33 20.13 14.40
CA ALA A 7 -17.59 18.70 14.28
C ALA A 7 -19.08 18.45 14.01
N ILE A 8 -19.39 17.38 13.28
CA ILE A 8 -20.77 16.90 13.12
C ILE A 8 -21.15 16.13 14.38
N ALA A 9 -22.22 16.55 15.05
CA ALA A 9 -22.78 15.88 16.22
C ALA A 9 -23.75 14.77 15.80
N GLU A 10 -24.66 15.05 14.86
CA GLU A 10 -25.59 14.06 14.31
C GLU A 10 -26.12 14.48 12.93
N VAL A 11 -26.61 13.50 12.18
CA VAL A 11 -27.35 13.71 10.92
C VAL A 11 -28.81 13.42 11.19
N ARG A 12 -29.68 14.39 10.89
CA ARG A 12 -31.15 14.29 11.02
C ARG A 12 -31.78 14.13 9.65
N GLU A 13 -33.08 13.83 9.63
CA GLU A 13 -33.85 13.61 8.40
C GLU A 13 -33.70 14.76 7.38
N ARG A 14 -33.58 16.01 7.85
CA ARG A 14 -33.61 17.21 7.00
C ARG A 14 -32.38 18.11 7.14
N GLY A 15 -31.34 17.66 7.84
CA GLY A 15 -30.23 18.53 8.16
C GLY A 15 -29.07 17.85 8.89
N VAL A 16 -28.01 18.62 9.07
CA VAL A 16 -26.82 18.22 9.85
C VAL A 16 -26.72 19.13 11.07
N VAL A 17 -26.54 18.54 12.24
CA VAL A 17 -26.33 19.26 13.50
C VAL A 17 -24.84 19.22 13.82
N THR A 18 -24.25 20.38 14.07
CA THR A 18 -22.85 20.48 14.53
C THR A 18 -22.77 20.54 16.05
N ASP A 19 -21.56 20.45 16.59
CA ASP A 19 -21.24 20.51 18.02
C ASP A 19 -21.66 21.80 18.73
N ASP A 20 -21.86 22.90 17.99
CA ASP A 20 -22.49 24.14 18.46
C ASP A 20 -24.02 24.04 18.66
N GLY A 21 -24.63 22.90 18.32
CA GLY A 21 -26.08 22.65 18.40
C GLY A 21 -26.90 23.25 17.26
N VAL A 22 -26.27 23.90 16.28
CA VAL A 22 -26.95 24.53 15.14
C VAL A 22 -27.30 23.48 14.10
N GLU A 23 -28.60 23.35 13.81
CA GLU A 23 -29.10 22.53 12.70
C GLU A 23 -29.02 23.31 11.39
N ARG A 24 -28.37 22.72 10.38
CA ARG A 24 -28.28 23.27 9.02
C ARG A 24 -29.10 22.39 8.07
N PRO A 25 -30.24 22.89 7.57
CA PRO A 25 -31.07 22.13 6.63
C PRO A 25 -30.33 21.88 5.32
N VAL A 26 -30.38 20.65 4.82
CA VAL A 26 -29.81 20.28 3.52
C VAL A 26 -30.73 19.30 2.81
N ASP A 27 -30.89 19.47 1.50
CA ASP A 27 -31.62 18.52 0.65
C ASP A 27 -30.74 17.33 0.22
N VAL A 28 -29.42 17.54 0.18
CA VAL A 28 -28.43 16.56 -0.28
C VAL A 28 -27.19 16.59 0.61
N LEU A 29 -26.76 15.43 1.11
CA LEU A 29 -25.52 15.25 1.85
C LEU A 29 -24.51 14.44 1.01
N ILE A 30 -23.34 15.02 0.75
CA ILE A 30 -22.27 14.38 -0.02
C ILE A 30 -21.12 13.99 0.93
N TYR A 31 -20.76 12.71 0.95
CA TYR A 31 -19.67 12.20 1.79
C TYR A 31 -18.32 12.35 1.08
N GLY A 32 -17.61 13.43 1.38
CA GLY A 32 -16.23 13.68 0.96
C GLY A 32 -15.17 13.09 1.90
N THR A 33 -15.43 11.94 2.53
CA THR A 33 -14.63 11.41 3.67
C THR A 33 -13.36 10.64 3.27
N GLY A 34 -13.05 10.54 1.97
CA GLY A 34 -11.84 9.87 1.49
C GLY A 34 -11.92 8.34 1.43
N PHE A 35 -10.77 7.68 1.57
CA PHE A 35 -10.60 6.22 1.37
C PHE A 35 -9.72 5.59 2.46
N ARG A 36 -9.88 4.27 2.67
CA ARG A 36 -9.05 3.48 3.59
C ARG A 36 -7.78 2.98 2.91
N ALA A 37 -6.79 3.88 2.74
CA ALA A 37 -5.59 3.58 1.96
C ALA A 37 -4.62 2.59 2.62
N THR A 38 -4.66 2.46 3.95
CA THR A 38 -3.82 1.53 4.73
C THR A 38 -4.44 0.14 4.87
N GLU A 39 -5.59 -0.08 4.25
CA GLU A 39 -6.35 -1.33 4.32
C GLU A 39 -6.61 -1.87 2.90
N PRO A 40 -5.59 -2.37 2.19
CA PRO A 40 -5.79 -3.00 0.89
C PRO A 40 -6.62 -4.28 1.03
N PHE A 41 -7.26 -4.73 -0.06
CA PHE A 41 -8.02 -5.99 -0.10
C PHE A 41 -9.19 -6.09 0.88
N ILE A 42 -9.84 -4.97 1.24
CA ILE A 42 -11.10 -5.00 1.97
C ILE A 42 -12.12 -5.88 1.24
N GLY A 43 -12.68 -6.86 1.95
CA GLY A 43 -13.66 -7.80 1.42
C GLY A 43 -13.09 -8.91 0.53
N VAL A 44 -11.76 -8.98 0.37
CA VAL A 44 -11.07 -10.04 -0.38
C VAL A 44 -10.26 -10.89 0.60
N ARG A 45 -10.38 -12.21 0.49
CA ARG A 45 -9.63 -13.17 1.29
C ARG A 45 -8.47 -13.73 0.46
N VAL A 46 -7.24 -13.52 0.91
CA VAL A 46 -6.03 -14.05 0.29
C VAL A 46 -5.29 -14.92 1.30
N VAL A 47 -5.14 -16.21 0.98
CA VAL A 47 -4.52 -17.18 1.88
C VAL A 47 -3.21 -17.67 1.28
N GLY A 48 -2.13 -17.50 2.02
CA GLY A 48 -0.78 -17.93 1.67
C GLY A 48 -0.43 -19.32 2.22
N LYS A 49 0.87 -19.59 2.24
CA LYS A 49 1.49 -20.80 2.76
C LYS A 49 1.11 -21.02 4.22
N GLY A 50 0.84 -22.28 4.58
CA GLY A 50 0.46 -22.63 5.95
C GLY A 50 -0.92 -22.12 6.39
N GLY A 51 -1.75 -21.63 5.47
CA GLY A 51 -3.11 -21.15 5.78
C GLY A 51 -3.16 -19.73 6.35
N VAL A 52 -2.05 -19.00 6.33
CA VAL A 52 -1.96 -17.62 6.84
C VAL A 52 -2.68 -16.68 5.88
N GLU A 53 -3.62 -15.90 6.40
CA GLU A 53 -4.34 -14.88 5.64
C GLU A 53 -3.51 -13.58 5.53
N ILE A 54 -3.61 -12.84 4.43
CA ILE A 54 -2.76 -11.67 4.17
C ILE A 54 -2.92 -10.54 5.19
N HIS A 55 -4.13 -10.30 5.68
CA HIS A 55 -4.40 -9.32 6.74
C HIS A 55 -3.78 -9.76 8.06
N ASP A 56 -3.73 -11.06 8.34
CA ASP A 56 -3.00 -11.58 9.51
C ASP A 56 -1.48 -11.44 9.35
N ALA A 57 -0.95 -11.70 8.15
CA ALA A 57 0.47 -11.49 7.85
C ALA A 57 0.87 -10.00 7.95
N TRP A 58 -0.04 -9.09 7.62
CA TRP A 58 0.16 -7.65 7.68
C TRP A 58 -0.26 -6.99 8.99
N ARG A 59 -0.79 -7.76 9.96
CA ARG A 59 -1.30 -7.24 11.24
C ARG A 59 -0.33 -6.31 11.97
N LYS A 60 0.97 -6.61 11.95
CA LYS A 60 1.99 -5.77 12.61
C LYS A 60 2.51 -4.66 11.70
N ARG A 61 2.71 -4.99 10.42
CA ARG A 61 3.27 -4.07 9.43
C ARG A 61 2.96 -4.59 8.03
N MET A 62 2.28 -3.77 7.26
CA MET A 62 2.01 -4.05 5.86
C MET A 62 3.33 -3.96 5.06
N THR A 63 3.76 -5.08 4.47
CA THR A 63 5.06 -5.17 3.77
C THR A 63 4.99 -6.04 2.52
N ALA A 64 5.79 -5.67 1.52
CA ALA A 64 5.99 -6.44 0.30
C ALA A 64 7.34 -6.09 -0.31
N TYR A 65 7.99 -7.05 -0.95
CA TYR A 65 9.20 -6.79 -1.73
C TYR A 65 8.84 -6.04 -3.02
N LEU A 66 9.46 -4.88 -3.21
CA LEU A 66 9.18 -3.93 -4.30
C LEU A 66 7.70 -3.49 -4.38
N GLY A 67 6.89 -3.77 -3.37
CA GLY A 67 5.42 -3.60 -3.43
C GLY A 67 4.71 -4.56 -4.38
N VAL A 68 5.38 -5.64 -4.82
CA VAL A 68 4.86 -6.58 -5.83
C VAL A 68 4.66 -7.99 -5.26
N THR A 69 5.66 -8.55 -4.57
CA THR A 69 5.59 -9.92 -4.05
C THR A 69 5.67 -9.95 -2.54
N VAL A 70 5.00 -10.91 -1.90
CA VAL A 70 4.94 -11.03 -0.44
C VAL A 70 5.49 -12.38 -0.01
N THR A 71 6.44 -12.39 0.93
CA THR A 71 6.94 -13.62 1.57
C THR A 71 5.76 -14.42 2.16
N GLY A 72 5.75 -15.73 1.95
CA GLY A 72 4.65 -16.60 2.36
C GLY A 72 3.49 -16.68 1.36
N PHE A 73 3.50 -15.92 0.27
CA PHE A 73 2.43 -15.92 -0.74
C PHE A 73 2.97 -16.32 -2.12
N HIS A 74 2.87 -17.62 -2.44
CA HIS A 74 3.37 -18.19 -3.69
C HIS A 74 2.60 -17.64 -4.91
N ASN A 75 3.33 -17.28 -5.97
CA ASN A 75 2.76 -16.83 -7.25
C ASN A 75 1.77 -15.67 -7.12
N PHE A 76 1.86 -14.91 -6.03
CA PHE A 76 0.99 -13.79 -5.74
C PHE A 76 1.72 -12.48 -6.07
N PHE A 77 1.15 -11.73 -7.00
CA PHE A 77 1.71 -10.45 -7.48
C PHE A 77 0.66 -9.35 -7.30
N ILE A 78 1.04 -8.30 -6.58
CA ILE A 78 0.22 -7.13 -6.30
C ILE A 78 0.69 -5.98 -7.19
N LEU A 79 -0.27 -5.20 -7.72
CA LEU A 79 0.00 -3.88 -8.28
C LEU A 79 -0.45 -2.84 -7.25
N LEU A 80 0.34 -1.78 -7.11
CA LEU A 80 0.17 -0.77 -6.05
C LEU A 80 0.13 -1.36 -4.64
N GLY A 81 0.99 -2.36 -4.40
CA GLY A 81 1.20 -2.87 -3.06
C GLY A 81 1.95 -1.89 -2.15
N PRO A 82 2.27 -2.33 -0.94
CA PRO A 82 2.90 -1.49 0.09
C PRO A 82 4.13 -0.74 -0.42
N ASN A 83 4.28 0.50 0.04
CA ASN A 83 5.39 1.41 -0.28
C ASN A 83 5.59 1.72 -1.78
N THR A 84 4.51 1.81 -2.56
CA THR A 84 4.57 2.15 -4.01
C THR A 84 3.69 3.32 -4.43
N GLY A 85 2.89 3.88 -3.52
CA GLY A 85 2.16 5.12 -3.75
C GLY A 85 3.09 6.32 -3.93
N LEU A 86 2.59 7.37 -4.58
CA LEU A 86 3.34 8.60 -4.84
C LEU A 86 2.50 9.81 -4.46
N GLY A 87 3.09 10.75 -3.73
CA GLY A 87 2.48 12.07 -3.46
C GLY A 87 2.88 13.16 -4.47
N HIS A 88 3.69 12.86 -5.48
CA HIS A 88 4.37 13.88 -6.31
C HIS A 88 4.40 13.57 -7.82
N ASN A 89 3.94 12.40 -8.25
CA ASN A 89 4.00 11.93 -9.64
C ASN A 89 2.83 11.00 -9.93
N SER A 90 2.54 10.75 -11.21
CA SER A 90 1.50 9.79 -11.59
C SER A 90 1.83 8.36 -11.17
N VAL A 91 0.90 7.75 -10.43
CA VAL A 91 0.99 6.36 -9.98
C VAL A 91 0.99 5.35 -11.15
N VAL A 92 0.48 5.74 -12.32
CA VAL A 92 0.48 4.91 -13.54
C VAL A 92 1.89 4.46 -13.91
N LEU A 93 2.90 5.31 -13.70
CA LEU A 93 4.30 4.96 -13.96
C LEU A 93 4.79 3.83 -13.04
N MET A 94 4.32 3.79 -11.79
CA MET A 94 4.60 2.69 -10.85
C MET A 94 3.92 1.41 -11.33
N ILE A 95 2.65 1.49 -11.72
CA ILE A 95 1.88 0.35 -12.26
C ILE A 95 2.61 -0.25 -13.47
N GLU A 96 3.01 0.56 -14.44
CA GLU A 96 3.73 0.05 -15.61
C GLU A 96 5.04 -0.64 -15.24
N ALA A 97 5.78 -0.09 -14.27
CA ALA A 97 7.01 -0.70 -13.77
C ALA A 97 6.73 -2.08 -13.15
N GLN A 98 5.69 -2.16 -12.33
CA GLN A 98 5.25 -3.39 -11.65
C GLN A 98 4.76 -4.44 -12.65
N VAL A 99 3.93 -4.06 -13.63
CA VAL A 99 3.48 -4.96 -14.69
C VAL A 99 4.67 -5.53 -15.47
N ARG A 100 5.63 -4.67 -15.87
CA ARG A 100 6.86 -5.12 -16.55
C ARG A 100 7.69 -6.06 -15.68
N TYR A 101 7.77 -5.81 -14.37
CA TYR A 101 8.47 -6.67 -13.43
C TYR A 101 7.78 -8.03 -13.25
N THR A 102 6.47 -8.03 -13.02
CA THR A 102 5.64 -9.24 -12.90
C THR A 102 5.74 -10.13 -14.14
N ILE A 103 5.67 -9.54 -15.35
CA ILE A 103 5.86 -10.31 -16.60
C ILE A 103 7.26 -10.95 -16.65
N LYS A 104 8.31 -10.26 -16.18
CA LYS A 104 9.66 -10.83 -16.11
C LYS A 104 9.75 -11.96 -15.08
N CYS A 105 9.06 -11.86 -13.95
CA CYS A 105 8.95 -12.95 -12.97
C CYS A 105 8.32 -14.19 -13.60
N LEU A 106 7.18 -14.02 -14.28
CA LEU A 106 6.49 -15.11 -14.97
C LEU A 106 7.35 -15.75 -16.07
N LYS A 107 8.06 -14.93 -16.86
CA LYS A 107 9.03 -15.42 -17.85
C LYS A 107 10.17 -16.20 -17.20
N LEU A 108 10.68 -15.74 -16.05
CA LEU A 108 11.74 -16.43 -15.31
C LEU A 108 11.29 -17.82 -14.84
N MET A 109 10.08 -17.91 -14.28
CA MET A 109 9.47 -19.19 -13.88
C MET A 109 9.33 -20.13 -15.07
N HIS A 110 8.81 -19.62 -16.19
CA HIS A 110 8.64 -20.38 -17.42
C HIS A 110 9.97 -20.91 -17.96
N CYS A 111 10.97 -20.04 -18.13
CA CYS A 111 12.30 -20.42 -18.63
C CYS A 111 13.00 -21.44 -17.72
N ARG A 112 12.80 -21.36 -16.40
CA ARG A 112 13.41 -22.29 -15.43
C ARG A 112 12.57 -23.55 -15.20
N ARG A 113 11.40 -23.67 -15.83
CA ARG A 113 10.43 -24.76 -15.64
C ARG A 113 10.04 -24.93 -14.16
N ARG A 114 9.72 -23.83 -13.50
CA ARG A 114 9.33 -23.76 -12.08
C ARG A 114 7.86 -23.36 -11.97
N ARG A 115 7.11 -23.96 -11.04
CA ARG A 115 5.67 -23.67 -10.86
C ARG A 115 5.42 -22.73 -9.69
N ILE A 116 6.35 -22.61 -8.76
CA ILE A 116 6.23 -21.77 -7.58
C ILE A 116 7.36 -20.75 -7.58
N MET A 117 6.99 -19.49 -7.32
CA MET A 117 7.90 -18.39 -7.00
C MET A 117 7.47 -17.77 -5.67
N GLU A 118 8.41 -17.66 -4.74
CA GLU A 118 8.26 -16.99 -3.45
C GLU A 118 9.44 -16.05 -3.24
N VAL A 119 9.20 -14.80 -2.81
CA VAL A 119 10.31 -13.91 -2.43
C VAL A 119 10.91 -14.39 -1.12
N ARG A 120 12.24 -14.40 -1.04
CA ARG A 120 12.95 -14.79 0.18
C ARG A 120 12.63 -13.85 1.34
N PRO A 121 12.36 -14.37 2.56
CA PRO A 121 12.07 -13.54 3.74
C PRO A 121 13.12 -12.45 4.01
N GLU A 122 14.40 -12.81 3.93
CA GLU A 122 15.53 -11.91 4.17
C GLU A 122 15.62 -10.80 3.11
N THR A 123 15.27 -11.10 1.86
CA THR A 123 15.24 -10.13 0.77
C THR A 123 14.11 -9.12 0.96
N GLN A 124 12.91 -9.59 1.33
CA GLN A 124 11.81 -8.70 1.67
C GLN A 124 12.16 -7.83 2.88
N GLN A 125 12.68 -8.43 3.96
CA GLN A 125 13.03 -7.71 5.18
C GLN A 125 14.09 -6.64 4.93
N SER A 126 15.17 -6.97 4.21
CA SER A 126 16.23 -6.01 3.89
C SER A 126 15.71 -4.84 3.06
N PHE A 127 14.84 -5.10 2.07
CA PHE A 127 14.19 -4.05 1.29
C PHE A 127 13.31 -3.16 2.18
N VAL A 128 12.49 -3.76 3.03
CA VAL A 128 11.60 -3.07 3.96
C VAL A 128 12.41 -2.15 4.89
N ASP A 129 13.47 -2.66 5.52
CA ASP A 129 14.32 -1.89 6.43
C ASP A 129 14.98 -0.68 5.73
N GLU A 130 15.38 -0.86 4.47
CA GLU A 130 15.88 0.24 3.66
C GLU A 130 14.82 1.31 3.40
N ILE A 131 13.58 0.89 3.08
CA ILE A 131 12.47 1.81 2.81
C ILE A 131 12.13 2.64 4.04
N TYR A 132 11.97 2.01 5.21
CA TYR A 132 11.65 2.74 6.44
C TYR A 132 12.76 3.70 6.85
N ARG A 133 14.03 3.30 6.69
CA ARG A 133 15.17 4.19 6.94
C ARG A 133 15.19 5.40 6.01
N ARG A 134 14.79 5.23 4.74
CA ARG A 134 14.70 6.35 3.79
C ARG A 134 13.47 7.21 4.02
N MET A 135 12.38 6.61 4.48
CA MET A 135 11.11 7.30 4.75
C MET A 135 11.19 8.21 5.97
N SER A 136 11.95 7.81 7.01
CA SER A 136 12.04 8.55 8.28
C SER A 136 12.52 10.00 8.13
N GLY A 137 13.39 10.27 7.15
CA GLY A 137 13.90 11.61 6.86
C GLY A 137 12.97 12.46 5.97
N THR A 138 11.82 11.95 5.54
CA THR A 138 10.92 12.65 4.62
C THR A 138 9.84 13.41 5.37
N VAL A 139 9.30 14.47 4.73
CA VAL A 139 8.15 15.24 5.23
C VAL A 139 6.91 14.38 5.48
N TRP A 140 6.79 13.23 4.81
CA TRP A 140 5.68 12.29 5.00
C TRP A 140 5.69 11.65 6.39
N GLN A 141 6.88 11.44 6.97
CA GLN A 141 7.03 10.86 8.30
C GLN A 141 7.30 11.92 9.37
N SER A 142 8.13 12.92 9.09
CA SER A 142 8.61 13.91 10.07
C SER A 142 7.94 15.30 9.97
N GLY A 143 7.08 15.53 8.98
CA GLY A 143 6.49 16.84 8.70
C GLY A 143 5.36 17.29 9.64
N GLY A 144 5.03 16.51 10.68
CA GLY A 144 4.02 16.87 11.69
C GLY A 144 2.56 16.77 11.23
N CYS A 145 2.29 16.31 10.00
CA CYS A 145 0.94 16.08 9.51
C CYS A 145 0.51 14.63 9.74
N HIS A 146 -0.62 14.44 10.41
CA HIS A 146 -1.31 13.16 10.42
C HIS A 146 -2.07 13.00 9.12
N SER A 147 -1.71 11.97 8.35
CA SER A 147 -2.30 11.71 7.03
C SER A 147 -2.79 10.28 6.91
N TRP A 148 -3.70 10.06 5.96
CA TRP A 148 -4.22 8.74 5.61
C TRP A 148 -3.17 7.79 5.00
N TYR A 149 -1.94 8.26 4.78
CA TYR A 149 -0.81 7.44 4.36
C TYR A 149 -0.14 6.68 5.52
N GLN A 150 -0.34 7.15 6.75
CA GLN A 150 0.25 6.59 7.97
C GLN A 150 -0.64 5.47 8.49
N ASP A 151 -0.01 4.37 8.87
CA ASP A 151 -0.68 3.31 9.59
C ASP A 151 -1.22 3.84 10.93
N HIS A 152 -2.49 3.56 11.23
CA HIS A 152 -3.15 4.09 12.42
C HIS A 152 -2.60 3.51 13.73
N GLN A 153 -2.00 2.31 13.69
CA GLN A 153 -1.46 1.64 14.87
C GLN A 153 0.02 1.98 15.08
N THR A 154 0.82 1.97 14.02
CA THR A 154 2.28 2.17 14.12
C THR A 154 2.72 3.61 13.86
N GLY A 155 1.89 4.41 13.19
CA GLY A 155 2.24 5.76 12.73
C GLY A 155 3.23 5.77 11.56
N GLU A 156 3.61 4.60 11.04
CA GLU A 156 4.59 4.49 9.97
C GLU A 156 3.94 4.63 8.59
N ILE A 157 4.67 5.21 7.63
CA ILE A 157 4.21 5.28 6.24
C ILE A 157 4.40 3.92 5.54
N THR A 158 3.32 3.15 5.46
CA THR A 158 3.25 1.84 4.80
C THR A 158 2.86 1.95 3.31
N THR A 159 2.41 3.11 2.88
CA THR A 159 1.76 3.33 1.57
C THR A 159 2.68 3.90 0.51
N LEU A 160 3.55 4.86 0.87
CA LEU A 160 4.32 5.66 -0.09
C LEU A 160 5.71 5.11 -0.39
N TRP A 161 6.19 5.42 -1.60
CA TRP A 161 7.56 5.24 -2.05
C TRP A 161 8.43 6.46 -1.69
N PRO A 162 9.56 6.28 -0.97
CA PRO A 162 10.41 7.40 -0.50
C PRO A 162 11.42 7.89 -1.56
N GLY A 163 11.20 7.63 -2.84
CA GLY A 163 12.17 7.96 -3.90
C GLY A 163 11.52 8.52 -5.15
N SER A 164 12.33 8.72 -6.19
CA SER A 164 11.82 9.09 -7.51
C SER A 164 11.27 7.87 -8.25
N VAL A 165 10.38 8.15 -9.21
CA VAL A 165 9.86 7.15 -10.15
C VAL A 165 10.99 6.49 -10.94
N VAL A 166 12.01 7.25 -11.33
CA VAL A 166 13.20 6.72 -12.02
C VAL A 166 13.95 5.71 -11.16
N ALA A 167 14.10 5.98 -9.85
CA ALA A 167 14.71 5.03 -8.93
C ALA A 167 13.90 3.72 -8.83
N TYR A 168 12.57 3.83 -8.80
CA TYR A 168 11.69 2.65 -8.80
C TYR A 168 11.79 1.85 -10.10
N PHE A 169 11.78 2.51 -11.26
CA PHE A 169 12.00 1.87 -12.56
C PHE A 169 13.34 1.12 -12.64
N ARG A 170 14.41 1.69 -12.06
CA ARG A 170 15.71 1.02 -12.01
C ARG A 170 15.67 -0.26 -11.17
N ARG A 171 15.01 -0.23 -10.01
CA ARG A 171 14.85 -1.41 -9.14
C ARG A 171 14.00 -2.50 -9.76
N THR A 172 12.99 -2.13 -10.53
CA THR A 172 12.09 -3.07 -11.22
C THR A 172 12.56 -3.41 -12.63
N ARG A 173 13.77 -2.96 -13.03
CA ARG A 173 14.28 -3.17 -14.40
C ARG A 173 14.60 -4.63 -14.69
N SER A 174 14.95 -5.43 -13.69
CA SER A 174 15.30 -6.83 -13.85
C SER A 174 14.90 -7.62 -12.62
N VAL A 175 14.61 -8.91 -12.81
CA VAL A 175 14.32 -9.85 -11.72
C VAL A 175 15.60 -10.63 -11.45
N SER A 176 16.12 -10.57 -10.22
CA SER A 176 17.22 -11.46 -9.84
C SER A 176 16.66 -12.79 -9.37
N ALA A 177 17.22 -13.89 -9.87
CA ALA A 177 16.82 -15.21 -9.42
C ALA A 177 17.20 -15.47 -7.95
N SER A 178 18.21 -14.76 -7.44
CA SER A 178 18.65 -14.87 -6.04
C SER A 178 17.61 -14.37 -5.05
N ASP A 179 16.76 -13.43 -5.47
CA ASP A 179 15.74 -12.81 -4.61
C ASP A 179 14.56 -13.76 -4.32
N TYR A 180 14.47 -14.85 -5.09
CA TYR A 180 13.34 -15.75 -5.09
C TYR A 180 13.74 -17.19 -4.81
N GLU A 181 12.85 -17.90 -4.13
CA GLU A 181 12.80 -19.35 -4.12
C GLU A 181 11.95 -19.81 -5.31
N LEU A 182 12.53 -20.68 -6.14
CA LEU A 182 11.86 -21.21 -7.32
C LEU A 182 11.78 -22.73 -7.23
N THR A 183 10.58 -23.26 -7.00
CA THR A 183 10.34 -24.69 -6.81
C THR A 183 9.40 -25.25 -7.88
N ILE A 184 9.40 -26.58 -7.99
CA ILE A 184 8.50 -27.33 -8.89
C ILE A 184 7.11 -27.37 -8.28
#